data_AF-A0A401VXR9-F1
#
_entry.id   AF-A0A401VXR9-F1
#
_cell.length_a   1.000
_cell.length_b   1.000
_cell.length_c   1.000
_cell.angle_alpha   90.00
_cell.angle_beta   90.00
_cell.angle_gamma   90.00
#
_symmetry.space_group_name_H-M   'P 1'
#
loop_
_entity.id
_entity.type
_entity.pdbx_description
1 polymer ?
#
loop_
_entity_poly.entity_id
_entity_poly.type
_entity_poly.pdbx_seq_one_letter_code
_entity_poly.pdbx_strand_id
1 'polypeptide(L)'
;MPDPDLLDGDVYVSPRYLAGSTFTGDPALAPLLERGWDLRSEEDGNVYVSAPDRKIHLGYLPEGEDDGLWRITAYADLFARPKWGVCFNDETPTEFVTAFTTALAGAYAAGPPAYLADPHPTDPDLSAFSAVTPLIHSGWALQHPSREVMELQAPDAMAGLQYTNGRLDPERELTTLNARWYLWGGPSATRPYWYATASSKTPTPLVKAVTACVADPAPLLRWKGQMPFRLRGKAQLTPLTPPSPPLPTPLDLQRAASRRPPSLGTRSVPRWSTTTTAPSAVPTGRVGRRR
;
A
#
# COMPACT_ATOMS: atom_id res chain seq x y z
N MET A 1 12.11 -16.11 11.92
CA MET A 1 12.34 -14.93 11.05
C MET A 1 13.80 -14.95 10.68
N PRO A 2 14.18 -14.98 9.39
CA PRO A 2 15.57 -14.78 8.99
C PRO A 2 16.03 -13.39 9.45
N ASP A 3 17.32 -13.28 9.76
CA ASP A 3 17.95 -12.01 10.16
C ASP A 3 17.74 -10.97 9.05
N PRO A 4 17.10 -9.82 9.34
CA PRO A 4 16.88 -8.78 8.35
C PRO A 4 18.19 -8.31 7.72
N ASP A 5 19.35 -8.44 8.38
CA ASP A 5 20.65 -8.01 7.85
C ASP A 5 21.21 -8.90 6.74
N LEU A 6 20.74 -10.15 6.60
CA LEU A 6 21.19 -11.09 5.57
C LEU A 6 20.51 -10.93 4.20
N LEU A 7 19.44 -10.14 4.13
CA LEU A 7 18.74 -9.88 2.88
C LEU A 7 19.44 -8.73 2.14
N ASP A 8 19.94 -8.96 0.93
CA ASP A 8 20.38 -7.88 0.04
C ASP A 8 19.53 -7.96 -1.22
N GLY A 9 19.02 -6.84 -1.71
CA GLY A 9 18.08 -6.85 -2.84
C GLY A 9 16.75 -6.13 -2.66
N ASP A 10 15.89 -6.37 -3.65
CA ASP A 10 14.47 -6.02 -3.63
C ASP A 10 13.70 -6.88 -2.62
N VAL A 11 12.89 -6.21 -1.81
CA VAL A 11 12.06 -6.81 -0.77
C VAL A 11 10.62 -6.32 -0.89
N TYR A 12 9.69 -7.22 -0.65
CA TYR A 12 8.32 -6.88 -0.33
C TYR A 12 8.23 -6.46 1.14
N VAL A 13 7.67 -5.27 1.36
CA VAL A 13 7.50 -4.66 2.67
C VAL A 13 6.03 -4.68 3.06
N SER A 14 5.75 -5.24 4.22
CA SER A 14 4.43 -5.18 4.85
C SER A 14 4.57 -4.77 6.32
N PRO A 15 3.63 -4.03 6.88
CA PRO A 15 2.51 -3.33 6.23
C PRO A 15 2.96 -2.10 5.40
N ARG A 16 2.10 -1.63 4.48
CA ARG A 16 2.43 -0.57 3.51
C ARG A 16 2.89 0.74 4.16
N TYR A 17 2.32 1.08 5.32
CA TYR A 17 2.70 2.27 6.10
C TYR A 17 4.12 2.20 6.71
N LEU A 18 4.83 1.08 6.58
CA LEU A 18 6.25 0.96 6.96
C LEU A 18 7.19 0.83 5.77
N ALA A 19 6.70 1.02 4.54
CA ALA A 19 7.52 0.91 3.33
C ALA A 19 8.43 2.12 3.09
N GLY A 20 8.09 3.28 3.63
CA GLY A 20 8.77 4.56 3.33
C GLY A 20 8.54 5.03 1.89
N SER A 21 9.05 6.23 1.60
CA SER A 21 9.01 6.85 0.28
C SER A 21 9.94 6.15 -0.72
N THR A 22 9.63 6.30 -2.01
CA THR A 22 10.57 5.93 -3.09
C THR A 22 11.49 7.09 -3.47
N PHE A 23 11.25 8.30 -2.92
CA PHE A 23 11.93 9.54 -3.29
C PHE A 23 11.84 9.87 -4.79
N THR A 24 10.83 9.33 -5.48
CA THR A 24 10.52 9.62 -6.87
C THR A 24 9.13 10.23 -7.00
N GLY A 25 9.00 11.22 -7.88
CA GLY A 25 7.73 11.91 -8.11
C GLY A 25 6.84 11.24 -9.15
N ASP A 26 7.43 10.66 -10.19
CA ASP A 26 6.74 10.24 -11.42
C ASP A 26 5.46 9.41 -11.21
N PRO A 27 5.45 8.37 -10.34
CA PRO A 27 4.24 7.54 -10.17
C PRO A 27 3.04 8.34 -9.64
N ALA A 28 3.29 9.29 -8.74
CA ALA A 28 2.23 10.12 -8.17
C ALA A 28 1.77 11.22 -9.11
N LEU A 29 2.62 11.66 -10.05
CA LEU A 29 2.27 12.66 -11.07
C LEU A 29 1.51 12.06 -12.26
N ALA A 30 1.82 10.81 -12.64
CA ALA A 30 1.29 10.16 -13.83
C ALA A 30 -0.24 10.26 -14.00
N PRO A 31 -1.09 10.00 -12.97
CA PRO A 31 -2.55 10.08 -13.13
C PRO A 31 -3.06 11.47 -13.55
N LEU A 32 -2.34 12.55 -13.19
CA LEU A 32 -2.68 13.91 -13.56
C LEU A 32 -2.16 14.27 -14.95
N LEU A 33 -0.94 13.82 -15.29
CA LEU A 33 -0.34 14.07 -16.61
C LEU A 33 -1.10 13.34 -17.73
N GLU A 34 -1.59 12.13 -17.46
CA GLU A 34 -2.49 11.40 -18.37
C GLU A 34 -3.80 12.14 -18.65
N ARG A 35 -4.20 13.08 -17.77
CA ARG A 35 -5.34 13.99 -17.97
C ARG A 35 -4.98 15.27 -18.72
N GLY A 36 -3.75 15.40 -19.20
CA GLY A 36 -3.27 16.56 -19.93
C GLY A 36 -3.03 17.78 -19.03
N TRP A 37 -2.72 17.56 -17.75
CA TRP A 37 -2.34 18.66 -16.85
C TRP A 37 -0.96 19.22 -17.23
N ASP A 38 -0.79 20.53 -17.05
CA ASP A 38 0.44 21.25 -17.41
C ASP A 38 1.51 21.01 -16.33
N LEU A 39 2.68 20.50 -16.73
CA LEU A 39 3.83 20.27 -15.85
C LEU A 39 4.91 21.30 -16.13
N ARG A 40 5.43 21.90 -15.06
CA ARG A 40 6.57 22.82 -15.10
C ARG A 40 7.58 22.39 -14.05
N SER A 41 8.86 22.42 -14.41
CA SER A 41 9.96 22.16 -13.49
C SER A 41 10.85 23.40 -13.38
N GLU A 42 11.34 23.67 -12.18
CA GLU A 42 12.37 24.67 -11.91
C GLU A 42 13.76 24.03 -11.99
N GLU A 43 14.81 24.84 -12.14
CA GLU A 43 16.20 24.37 -12.25
C GLU A 43 16.66 23.63 -10.99
N ASP A 44 16.14 24.05 -9.82
CA ASP A 44 16.44 23.44 -8.53
C ASP A 44 15.69 22.12 -8.29
N GLY A 45 14.82 21.68 -9.21
CA GLY A 45 14.16 20.37 -9.15
C GLY A 45 12.75 20.35 -8.57
N ASN A 46 12.22 21.50 -8.15
CA ASN A 46 10.80 21.64 -7.82
C ASN A 46 9.94 21.44 -9.07
N VAL A 47 8.82 20.72 -8.92
CA VAL A 47 7.88 20.43 -10.01
C VAL A 47 6.48 20.89 -9.63
N TYR A 48 5.83 21.59 -10.55
CA TYR A 48 4.46 22.07 -10.40
C TYR A 48 3.58 21.50 -11.50
N VAL A 49 2.46 20.91 -11.11
CA VAL A 49 1.45 20.38 -12.02
C VAL A 49 0.14 21.13 -11.80
N SER A 50 -0.46 21.62 -12.87
CA SER A 50 -1.70 22.41 -12.82
C SER A 50 -2.77 21.83 -13.73
N ALA A 51 -4.00 21.78 -13.21
CA ALA A 51 -5.17 21.43 -14.02
C ALA A 51 -5.36 22.43 -15.19
N PRO A 52 -5.95 22.00 -16.32
CA PRO A 52 -6.20 22.87 -17.48
C PRO A 52 -6.97 24.16 -17.16
N ASP A 53 -7.92 24.08 -16.23
CA ASP A 53 -8.72 25.21 -15.74
C ASP A 53 -8.02 26.03 -14.65
N ARG A 54 -6.78 25.66 -14.28
CA ARG A 54 -5.94 26.28 -13.22
C ARG A 54 -6.58 26.28 -11.83
N LYS A 55 -7.59 25.45 -11.58
CA LYS A 55 -8.27 25.37 -10.28
C LYS A 55 -7.67 24.34 -9.33
N ILE A 56 -6.73 23.52 -9.79
CA ILE A 56 -6.03 22.57 -8.94
C ILE A 56 -4.54 22.68 -9.24
N HIS A 57 -3.75 22.76 -8.18
CA HIS A 57 -2.30 22.82 -8.25
C HIS A 57 -1.72 21.72 -7.37
N LEU A 58 -0.71 21.04 -7.89
CA LEU A 58 0.14 20.11 -7.17
C LEU A 58 1.57 20.64 -7.25
N GLY A 59 2.24 20.73 -6.12
CA GLY A 59 3.68 20.95 -6.01
C GLY A 59 4.37 19.69 -5.46
N TYR A 60 5.43 19.29 -6.15
CA TYR A 60 6.47 18.38 -5.66
C TYR A 60 7.70 19.23 -5.35
N LEU A 61 8.04 19.35 -4.07
CA LEU A 61 8.90 20.41 -3.52
C LEU A 61 10.09 19.82 -2.74
N PRO A 62 11.03 19.11 -3.39
CA PRO A 62 12.22 18.57 -2.72
C PRO A 62 13.13 19.67 -2.15
N GLU A 63 13.11 20.87 -2.74
CA GLU A 63 13.87 22.04 -2.28
C GLU A 63 12.99 23.02 -1.48
N GLY A 64 11.91 22.54 -0.88
CA GLY A 64 11.05 23.33 0.00
C GLY A 64 11.74 23.71 1.32
N GLU A 65 11.23 24.74 1.99
CA GLU A 65 11.74 25.18 3.31
C GLU A 65 11.40 24.20 4.46
N ASP A 66 10.48 23.26 4.23
CA ASP A 66 10.03 22.25 5.20
C ASP A 66 10.04 20.84 4.59
N ASP A 67 9.65 19.84 5.39
CA ASP A 67 9.58 18.44 4.97
C ASP A 67 8.34 18.12 4.12
N GLY A 68 7.49 19.11 3.81
CA GLY A 68 6.26 19.00 3.04
C GLY A 68 6.52 18.81 1.55
N LEU A 69 7.00 17.63 1.17
CA LEU A 69 7.37 17.30 -0.21
C LEU A 69 6.21 17.45 -1.21
N TRP A 70 5.00 17.06 -0.82
CA TRP A 70 3.83 17.12 -1.70
C TRP A 70 2.81 18.10 -1.14
N ARG A 71 2.44 19.09 -1.94
CA ARG A 71 1.36 20.02 -1.59
C ARG A 71 0.33 20.06 -2.71
N ILE A 72 -0.92 19.79 -2.38
CA ILE A 72 -2.01 19.76 -3.35
C ILE A 72 -3.13 20.67 -2.88
N THR A 73 -3.52 21.63 -3.69
CA THR A 73 -4.56 22.62 -3.37
C THR A 73 -5.58 22.71 -4.48
N ALA A 74 -6.85 22.94 -4.11
CA ALA A 74 -7.91 23.20 -5.07
C ALA A 74 -8.69 24.45 -4.73
N TYR A 75 -9.18 25.12 -5.76
CA TYR A 75 -9.77 26.45 -5.72
C TYR A 75 -11.17 26.40 -6.31
N ALA A 76 -12.13 27.08 -5.67
CA ALA A 76 -13.44 27.30 -6.27
C ALA A 76 -13.37 28.38 -7.38
N ASP A 77 -12.58 29.42 -7.11
CA ASP A 77 -12.29 30.55 -7.96
C ASP A 77 -10.77 30.80 -7.99
N LEU A 78 -10.23 31.17 -9.16
CA LEU A 78 -8.79 31.26 -9.42
C LEU A 78 -8.04 32.24 -8.52
N PHE A 79 -8.71 33.29 -8.04
CA PHE A 79 -8.10 34.31 -7.20
C PHE A 79 -8.56 34.22 -5.74
N ALA A 80 -9.37 33.22 -5.41
CA ALA A 80 -9.79 32.97 -4.04
C ALA A 80 -8.72 32.21 -3.25
N ARG A 81 -8.92 32.13 -1.93
CA ARG A 81 -8.17 31.18 -1.10
C ARG A 81 -8.49 29.74 -1.53
N PRO A 82 -7.55 28.79 -1.36
CA PRO A 82 -7.83 27.38 -1.60
C PRO A 82 -9.08 26.94 -0.83
N LYS A 83 -9.97 26.23 -1.51
CA LYS A 83 -11.13 25.60 -0.87
C LYS A 83 -10.65 24.51 0.08
N TRP A 84 -9.66 23.72 -0.33
CA TRP A 84 -9.01 22.71 0.49
C TRP A 84 -7.55 22.53 0.08
N GLY A 85 -6.79 21.84 0.93
CA GLY A 85 -5.39 21.52 0.72
C GLY A 85 -5.00 20.24 1.45
N VAL A 86 -4.01 19.56 0.88
CA VAL A 86 -3.44 18.30 1.39
C VAL A 86 -1.91 18.40 1.32
N CYS A 87 -1.24 17.90 2.36
CA CYS A 87 0.20 17.80 2.43
C CYS A 87 0.62 16.35 2.67
N PHE A 88 1.71 15.91 2.04
CA PHE A 88 2.41 14.68 2.39
C PHE A 88 3.90 15.00 2.54
N ASN A 89 4.51 14.54 3.62
CA ASN A 89 5.94 14.78 3.83
C ASN A 89 6.82 13.86 2.95
N ASP A 90 8.12 14.14 2.95
CA ASP A 90 9.16 13.47 2.16
C ASP A 90 9.25 11.95 2.35
N GLU A 91 8.97 11.47 3.57
CA GLU A 91 9.02 10.05 3.93
C GLU A 91 7.71 9.29 3.65
N THR A 92 6.65 9.98 3.21
CA THR A 92 5.37 9.34 2.89
C THR A 92 5.54 8.36 1.72
N PRO A 93 5.05 7.11 1.84
CA PRO A 93 5.02 6.18 0.71
C PRO A 93 4.36 6.80 -0.55
N THR A 94 5.09 6.80 -1.67
CA THR A 94 4.65 7.40 -2.94
C THR A 94 3.30 6.86 -3.41
N GLU A 95 2.96 5.62 -3.05
CA GLU A 95 1.68 5.00 -3.37
C GLU A 95 0.48 5.67 -2.67
N PHE A 96 0.68 6.28 -1.51
CA PHE A 96 -0.38 7.03 -0.82
C PHE A 96 -0.71 8.32 -1.57
N VAL A 97 0.33 9.03 -2.04
CA VAL A 97 0.18 10.20 -2.90
C VAL A 97 -0.44 9.79 -4.24
N THR A 98 0.01 8.66 -4.82
CA THR A 98 -0.54 8.11 -6.07
C THR A 98 -2.01 7.74 -5.95
N ALA A 99 -2.43 7.15 -4.82
CA ALA A 99 -3.83 6.85 -4.55
C ALA A 99 -4.67 8.13 -4.49
N PHE A 100 -4.14 9.18 -3.85
CA PHE A 100 -4.80 10.48 -3.82
C PHE A 100 -4.91 11.10 -5.21
N THR A 101 -3.82 11.17 -5.98
CA THR A 101 -3.81 11.80 -7.31
C THR A 101 -4.62 11.01 -8.34
N THR A 102 -4.68 9.69 -8.22
CA THR A 102 -5.58 8.84 -9.02
C THR A 102 -7.04 9.15 -8.74
N ALA A 103 -7.43 9.23 -7.46
CA ALA A 103 -8.79 9.61 -7.08
C ALA A 103 -9.12 11.04 -7.52
N LEU A 104 -8.15 11.96 -7.41
CA LEU A 104 -8.29 13.35 -7.84
C LEU A 104 -8.47 13.48 -9.35
N ALA A 105 -7.71 12.73 -10.15
CA ALA A 105 -7.87 12.68 -11.60
C ALA A 105 -9.28 12.21 -12.00
N GLY A 106 -9.80 11.19 -11.30
CA GLY A 106 -11.18 10.72 -11.47
C GLY A 106 -12.22 11.76 -11.07
N ALA A 107 -12.04 12.42 -9.91
CA ALA A 107 -12.93 13.48 -9.44
C ALA A 107 -12.92 14.69 -10.37
N TYR A 108 -11.76 15.08 -10.89
CA TYR A 108 -11.64 16.17 -11.87
C TYR A 108 -12.42 15.84 -13.16
N ALA A 109 -12.31 14.62 -13.66
CA ALA A 109 -13.04 14.17 -14.84
C ALA A 109 -14.58 14.16 -14.62
N ALA A 110 -15.03 13.90 -13.39
CA ALA A 110 -16.44 13.98 -13.01
C ALA A 110 -16.96 15.42 -12.82
N GLY A 111 -16.06 16.41 -12.71
CA GLY A 111 -16.35 17.83 -12.65
C GLY A 111 -16.34 18.44 -11.23
N PRO A 112 -16.57 19.77 -11.13
CA PRO A 112 -16.44 20.53 -9.88
C PRO A 112 -17.17 19.95 -8.67
N PRO A 113 -18.40 19.41 -8.77
CA PRO A 113 -19.06 18.82 -7.61
C PRO A 113 -18.31 17.64 -6.99
N ALA A 114 -17.48 16.91 -7.74
CA ALA A 114 -16.76 15.75 -7.22
C ALA A 114 -15.48 16.12 -6.46
N TYR A 115 -14.70 17.11 -6.95
CA TYR A 115 -13.45 17.53 -6.30
C TYR A 115 -13.61 18.79 -5.42
N LEU A 116 -14.75 19.48 -5.46
CA LEU A 116 -15.08 20.60 -4.57
C LEU A 116 -16.29 20.32 -3.67
N ALA A 117 -16.80 19.09 -3.61
CA ALA A 117 -17.87 18.75 -2.66
C ALA A 117 -17.44 19.10 -1.24
N ASP A 118 -18.30 19.84 -0.53
CA ASP A 118 -18.16 19.95 0.91
C ASP A 118 -18.50 18.57 1.53
N PRO A 119 -17.82 18.15 2.62
CA PRO A 119 -18.25 16.99 3.41
C PRO A 119 -19.71 17.15 3.81
N HIS A 120 -20.44 16.03 3.93
CA HIS A 120 -21.90 16.00 3.99
C HIS A 120 -22.47 17.12 4.92
N PRO A 121 -23.27 18.07 4.38
CA PRO A 121 -23.58 19.32 5.07
C PRO A 121 -24.46 19.15 6.32
N THR A 122 -25.14 18.01 6.44
CA THR A 122 -26.04 17.69 7.57
C THR A 122 -25.41 16.74 8.58
N ASP A 123 -24.33 16.03 8.23
CA ASP A 123 -23.67 15.07 9.11
C ASP A 123 -22.21 14.83 8.65
N PRO A 124 -21.30 15.73 9.03
CA PRO A 124 -19.89 15.58 8.70
C PRO A 124 -19.26 14.33 9.32
N ASP A 125 -19.78 13.83 10.44
CA ASP A 125 -19.23 12.67 11.15
C ASP A 125 -19.53 11.37 10.38
N LEU A 126 -20.71 11.25 9.77
CA LEU A 126 -21.02 10.18 8.82
C LEU A 126 -20.06 10.16 7.61
N SER A 127 -19.74 11.35 7.09
CA SER A 127 -18.78 11.46 5.97
C SER A 127 -17.37 11.06 6.41
N ALA A 128 -16.96 11.46 7.62
CA ALA A 128 -15.68 11.07 8.18
C ALA A 128 -15.58 9.55 8.38
N PHE A 129 -16.67 8.92 8.86
CA PHE A 129 -16.74 7.47 9.02
C PHE A 129 -16.52 6.72 7.70
N SER A 130 -17.06 7.21 6.58
CA SER A 130 -16.84 6.62 5.25
C SER A 130 -15.37 6.66 4.82
N ALA A 131 -14.64 7.73 5.16
CA ALA A 131 -13.21 7.84 4.87
C ALA A 131 -12.37 6.87 5.71
N VAL A 132 -12.74 6.59 6.96
CA VAL A 132 -11.96 5.66 7.84
C VAL A 132 -12.43 4.22 7.78
N THR A 133 -13.54 3.92 7.12
CA THR A 133 -14.08 2.55 6.95
C THR A 133 -13.04 1.53 6.50
N PRO A 134 -12.14 1.82 5.52
CA PRO A 134 -11.11 0.85 5.13
C PRO A 134 -10.16 0.47 6.27
N LEU A 135 -9.81 1.41 7.14
CA LEU A 135 -8.94 1.16 8.31
C LEU A 135 -9.65 0.30 9.35
N ILE A 136 -10.92 0.59 9.63
CA ILE A 136 -11.74 -0.20 10.56
C ILE A 136 -11.84 -1.66 10.07
N HIS A 137 -12.08 -1.86 8.77
CA HIS A 137 -12.14 -3.19 8.17
C HIS A 137 -10.79 -3.94 8.19
N SER A 138 -9.66 -3.23 8.22
CA SER A 138 -8.33 -3.84 8.39
C SER A 138 -7.92 -4.02 9.86
N GLY A 139 -8.84 -3.84 10.79
CA GLY A 139 -8.64 -4.10 12.22
C GLY A 139 -8.04 -2.93 13.00
N TRP A 140 -7.97 -1.72 12.42
CA TRP A 140 -7.60 -0.54 13.18
C TRP A 140 -8.64 -0.25 14.25
N ALA A 141 -8.17 0.04 15.46
CA ALA A 141 -9.01 0.24 16.62
C ALA A 141 -9.10 1.73 16.96
N LEU A 142 -10.29 2.16 17.41
CA LEU A 142 -10.46 3.48 18.00
C LEU A 142 -9.68 3.54 19.32
N GLN A 143 -8.82 4.54 19.45
CA GLN A 143 -8.03 4.83 20.63
C GLN A 143 -8.53 6.10 21.30
N HIS A 144 -8.34 6.19 22.62
CA HIS A 144 -8.56 7.40 23.41
C HIS A 144 -9.78 8.24 22.98
N PRO A 145 -11.01 7.69 23.06
CA PRO A 145 -12.19 8.39 22.56
C PRO A 145 -12.34 9.73 23.31
N SER A 146 -12.07 10.82 22.61
CA SER A 146 -12.24 12.18 23.11
C SER A 146 -13.33 12.87 22.29
N ARG A 147 -14.02 13.86 22.87
CA ARG A 147 -14.99 14.65 22.11
C ARG A 147 -14.33 15.47 21.00
N GLU A 148 -13.06 15.80 21.16
CA GLU A 148 -12.33 16.73 20.30
C GLU A 148 -11.59 16.04 19.16
N VAL A 149 -11.13 14.80 19.36
CA VAL A 149 -10.36 14.05 18.37
C VAL A 149 -10.80 12.59 18.39
N MET A 150 -11.15 12.08 17.21
CA MET A 150 -11.31 10.65 16.95
C MET A 150 -9.97 10.10 16.48
N GLU A 151 -9.36 9.19 17.25
CA GLU A 151 -8.09 8.57 16.90
C GLU A 151 -8.29 7.09 16.55
N LEU A 152 -7.78 6.66 15.40
CA LEU A 152 -7.65 5.25 15.03
C LEU A 152 -6.18 4.86 15.00
N GLN A 153 -5.87 3.65 15.46
CA GLN A 153 -4.51 3.14 15.47
C GLN A 153 -4.45 1.74 14.85
N ALA A 154 -3.38 1.48 14.10
CA ALA A 154 -3.08 0.17 13.54
C ALA A 154 -2.87 -0.88 14.64
N PRO A 155 -3.14 -2.17 14.37
CA PRO A 155 -2.97 -3.25 15.35
C PRO A 155 -1.56 -3.37 15.96
N ASP A 156 -0.54 -2.96 15.21
CA ASP A 156 0.87 -2.98 15.62
C ASP A 156 1.32 -1.67 16.31
N ALA A 157 0.41 -0.71 16.48
CA ALA A 157 0.67 0.63 17.02
C ALA A 157 1.73 1.44 16.24
N MET A 158 2.01 1.09 14.99
CA MET A 158 3.03 1.73 14.15
C MET A 158 2.47 2.65 13.07
N ALA A 159 1.16 2.92 13.10
CA ALA A 159 0.51 3.96 12.31
C ALA A 159 -0.80 4.36 12.99
N GLY A 160 -1.27 5.57 12.71
CA GLY A 160 -2.53 6.06 13.23
C GLY A 160 -3.11 7.20 12.40
N LEU A 161 -4.38 7.50 12.66
CA LEU A 161 -5.14 8.57 12.04
C LEU A 161 -5.89 9.34 13.13
N GLN A 162 -5.80 10.65 13.10
CA GLN A 162 -6.55 11.58 13.92
C GLN A 162 -7.50 12.36 13.04
N TYR A 163 -8.76 12.39 13.45
CA TYR A 163 -9.78 13.26 12.92
C TYR A 163 -10.18 14.24 14.01
N THR A 164 -9.79 15.50 13.81
CA THR A 164 -10.11 16.58 14.75
C THR A 164 -11.56 17.01 14.53
N ASN A 165 -12.38 17.08 15.57
CA ASN A 165 -13.77 17.52 15.55
C ASN A 165 -13.88 19.04 15.72
N GLY A 166 -15.05 19.59 15.41
CA GLY A 166 -15.35 21.02 15.64
C GLY A 166 -14.82 21.95 14.55
N ARG A 167 -14.83 23.26 14.82
CA ARG A 167 -14.45 24.28 13.83
C ARG A 167 -12.93 24.49 13.85
N LEU A 168 -12.31 24.33 12.69
CA LEU A 168 -10.90 24.64 12.46
C LEU A 168 -10.76 25.94 11.68
N ASP A 169 -9.61 26.57 11.81
CA ASP A 169 -9.25 27.76 11.05
C ASP A 169 -8.70 27.35 9.68
N PRO A 170 -9.40 27.66 8.56
CA PRO A 170 -8.97 27.24 7.22
C PRO A 170 -7.55 27.67 6.85
N GLU A 171 -7.08 28.82 7.35
CA GLU A 171 -5.74 29.30 7.04
C GLU A 171 -4.68 28.46 7.75
N ARG A 172 -4.92 28.11 9.02
CA ARG A 172 -4.04 27.22 9.79
C ARG A 172 -4.03 25.80 9.24
N GLU A 173 -5.16 25.31 8.73
CA GLU A 173 -5.25 23.99 8.09
C GLU A 173 -4.41 23.87 6.82
N LEU A 174 -4.12 24.99 6.15
CA LEU A 174 -3.33 25.02 4.91
C LEU A 174 -1.84 25.34 5.14
N THR A 175 -1.52 26.01 6.26
CA THR A 175 -0.17 26.52 6.54
C THR A 175 0.54 25.77 7.66
N THR A 176 -0.17 24.92 8.41
CA THR A 176 0.38 24.19 9.55
C THR A 176 -0.08 22.72 9.54
N LEU A 177 0.50 21.91 10.42
CA LEU A 177 0.06 20.53 10.63
C LEU A 177 -1.30 20.40 11.35
N ASN A 178 -1.90 21.52 11.80
CA ASN A 178 -3.21 21.51 12.42
C ASN A 178 -4.32 21.39 11.34
N ALA A 179 -4.58 20.17 10.90
CA ALA A 179 -5.55 19.85 9.88
C ALA A 179 -6.70 18.98 10.42
N ARG A 180 -7.81 18.95 9.67
CA ARG A 180 -8.94 18.05 9.96
C ARG A 180 -8.50 16.59 10.06
N TRP A 181 -7.72 16.17 9.08
CA TRP A 181 -7.20 14.83 8.95
C TRP A 181 -5.69 14.88 9.18
N TYR A 182 -5.22 14.09 10.13
CA TYR A 182 -3.79 13.88 10.37
C TYR A 182 -3.52 12.38 10.41
N LEU A 183 -2.85 11.88 9.37
CA LEU A 183 -2.48 10.48 9.25
C LEU A 183 -0.96 10.37 9.40
N TRP A 184 -0.47 9.35 10.09
CA TRP A 184 0.96 9.16 10.29
C TRP A 184 1.36 7.69 10.32
N GLY A 185 2.65 7.45 10.07
CA GLY A 185 3.32 6.20 10.38
C GLY A 185 4.51 6.42 11.32
N GLY A 186 4.81 5.40 12.11
CA GLY A 186 5.75 5.47 13.22
C GLY A 186 5.08 5.30 14.59
N PRO A 187 5.89 5.23 15.66
CA PRO A 187 5.40 4.89 17.00
C PRO A 187 4.62 6.01 17.70
N SER A 188 4.63 7.25 17.18
CA SER A 188 3.94 8.39 17.80
C SER A 188 3.54 9.43 16.76
N ALA A 189 2.35 9.99 16.92
CA ALA A 189 1.85 11.14 16.16
C ALA A 189 2.71 12.42 16.35
N THR A 190 3.42 12.54 17.48
CA THR A 190 4.23 13.74 17.77
C THR A 190 5.60 13.73 17.08
N ARG A 191 6.07 12.55 16.69
CA ARG A 191 7.35 12.32 16.00
C ARG A 191 7.13 11.23 14.96
N PRO A 192 6.29 11.49 13.96
CA PRO A 192 6.00 10.52 12.93
C PRO A 192 7.26 10.30 12.07
N TYR A 193 7.35 9.13 11.46
CA TYR A 193 8.31 8.90 10.39
C TYR A 193 7.82 9.53 9.09
N TRP A 194 6.53 9.43 8.83
CA TRP A 194 5.86 10.15 7.76
C TRP A 194 4.50 10.63 8.22
N TYR A 195 4.01 11.71 7.62
CA TYR A 195 2.68 12.23 7.88
C TYR A 195 1.99 12.72 6.61
N ALA A 196 0.67 12.69 6.66
CA ALA A 196 -0.21 13.26 5.65
C ALA A 196 -1.29 14.11 6.34
N THR A 197 -1.54 15.30 5.83
CA THR A 197 -2.59 16.19 6.33
C THR A 197 -3.62 16.47 5.26
N ALA A 198 -4.89 16.57 5.64
CA ALA A 198 -5.93 17.06 4.73
C ALA A 198 -6.87 18.01 5.47
N SER A 199 -7.19 19.14 4.84
CA SER A 199 -8.05 20.16 5.45
C SER A 199 -9.52 19.73 5.47
N SER A 200 -10.33 20.46 6.25
CA SER A 200 -11.74 20.16 6.52
C SER A 200 -12.60 20.00 5.29
N LYS A 201 -12.29 20.73 4.21
CA LYS A 201 -13.09 20.73 2.97
C LYS A 201 -12.57 19.75 1.91
N THR A 202 -11.60 18.91 2.26
CA THR A 202 -11.10 17.88 1.35
C THR A 202 -12.23 16.86 1.10
N PRO A 203 -12.59 16.58 -0.16
CA PRO A 203 -13.65 15.63 -0.47
C PRO A 203 -13.37 14.25 0.13
N THR A 204 -14.37 13.69 0.82
CA THR A 204 -14.29 12.38 1.47
C THR A 204 -13.77 11.26 0.56
N PRO A 205 -14.16 11.15 -0.72
CA PRO A 205 -13.64 10.11 -1.60
C PRO A 205 -12.11 10.16 -1.80
N LEU A 206 -11.50 11.35 -1.76
CA LEU A 206 -10.05 11.51 -1.91
C LEU A 206 -9.31 11.01 -0.67
N VAL A 207 -9.79 11.38 0.53
CA VAL A 207 -9.24 10.88 1.80
C VAL A 207 -9.42 9.35 1.88
N LYS A 208 -10.59 8.85 1.47
CA LYS A 208 -10.89 7.42 1.44
C LYS A 208 -9.95 6.61 0.54
N ALA A 209 -9.51 7.18 -0.58
CA ALA A 209 -8.55 6.53 -1.45
C ALA A 209 -7.20 6.31 -0.75
N VAL A 210 -6.75 7.30 0.02
CA VAL A 210 -5.51 7.21 0.82
C VAL A 210 -5.67 6.17 1.92
N THR A 211 -6.73 6.23 2.72
CA THR A 211 -6.95 5.27 3.81
C THR A 211 -7.14 3.84 3.32
N ALA A 212 -7.77 3.64 2.15
CA ALA A 212 -7.84 2.34 1.50
C ALA A 212 -6.45 1.84 1.09
N CYS A 213 -5.61 2.72 0.54
CA CYS A 213 -4.23 2.38 0.18
C CYS A 213 -3.36 2.05 1.40
N VAL A 214 -3.58 2.71 2.54
CA VAL A 214 -2.89 2.44 3.81
C VAL A 214 -3.32 1.12 4.43
N ALA A 215 -4.62 0.79 4.32
CA ALA A 215 -5.23 -0.42 4.86
C ALA A 215 -4.98 -1.68 4.02
N ASP A 216 -4.51 -1.52 2.78
CA ASP A 216 -4.32 -2.63 1.84
C ASP A 216 -3.23 -3.60 2.33
N PRO A 217 -3.53 -4.91 2.47
CA PRO A 217 -2.56 -5.91 2.92
C PRO A 217 -1.49 -6.26 1.88
N ALA A 218 -1.65 -5.84 0.62
CA ALA A 218 -0.66 -6.11 -0.43
C ALA A 218 0.67 -5.41 -0.09
N PRO A 219 1.80 -6.14 -0.06
CA PRO A 219 3.08 -5.54 0.28
C PRO A 219 3.59 -4.63 -0.84
N LEU A 220 4.47 -3.69 -0.48
CA LEU A 220 5.12 -2.78 -1.42
C LEU A 220 6.54 -3.22 -1.73
N LEU A 221 6.92 -3.11 -3.00
CA LEU A 221 8.28 -3.39 -3.43
C LEU A 221 9.20 -2.23 -3.03
N ARG A 222 10.30 -2.54 -2.36
CA ARG A 222 11.35 -1.59 -2.00
C ARG A 222 12.72 -2.21 -2.19
N TRP A 223 13.69 -1.37 -2.52
CA TRP A 223 15.08 -1.73 -2.31
C TRP A 223 15.40 -1.62 -0.82
N LYS A 224 15.84 -2.73 -0.19
CA LYS A 224 16.11 -2.75 1.26
C LYS A 224 17.06 -1.62 1.68
N GLY A 225 18.11 -1.37 0.89
CA GLY A 225 19.12 -0.35 1.17
C GLY A 225 18.58 1.09 1.19
N GLN A 226 17.46 1.36 0.50
CA GLN A 226 16.81 2.67 0.46
C GLN A 226 15.79 2.87 1.57
N MET A 227 15.31 1.80 2.19
CA MET A 227 14.38 1.93 3.31
C MET A 227 15.07 2.58 4.51
N PRO A 228 14.45 3.55 5.20
CA PRO A 228 14.97 4.07 6.46
C PRO A 228 15.22 2.95 7.48
N PHE A 229 16.40 2.95 8.11
CA PHE A 229 16.78 1.92 9.09
C PHE A 229 15.74 1.74 10.21
N ARG A 230 15.12 2.86 10.64
CA ARG A 230 14.07 2.89 11.67
C ARG A 230 12.82 2.09 11.27
N LEU A 231 12.49 2.03 9.98
CA LEU A 231 11.36 1.26 9.44
C LEU A 231 11.69 -0.22 9.26
N ARG A 232 12.92 -0.55 8.85
CA ARG A 232 13.34 -1.94 8.57
C ARG A 232 13.14 -2.89 9.75
N GLY A 233 13.44 -2.44 10.96
CA GLY A 233 13.30 -3.25 12.18
C GLY A 233 11.85 -3.45 12.65
N LYS A 234 10.88 -2.78 12.01
CA LYS A 234 9.46 -2.81 12.36
C LYS A 234 8.61 -3.43 11.25
N ALA A 235 9.06 -3.35 10.01
CA ALA A 235 8.39 -3.96 8.88
C ALA A 235 8.73 -5.45 8.74
N GLN A 236 7.79 -6.20 8.20
CA GLN A 236 8.03 -7.54 7.67
C GLN A 236 8.64 -7.41 6.26
N LEU A 237 9.85 -7.93 6.10
CA LEU A 237 10.58 -7.95 4.83
C LEU A 237 10.55 -9.36 4.23
N THR A 238 10.02 -9.50 3.03
CA THR A 238 10.03 -10.76 2.27
C THR A 238 10.87 -10.57 1.01
N PRO A 239 11.97 -11.31 0.81
CA PRO A 239 12.80 -11.19 -0.40
C PRO A 239 11.98 -11.44 -1.67
N LEU A 240 12.19 -10.62 -2.71
CA LEU A 240 11.59 -10.85 -4.02
C LEU A 240 12.14 -12.14 -4.65
N THR A 241 13.45 -12.33 -4.55
CA THR A 241 14.14 -13.56 -4.93
C THR A 241 14.50 -14.32 -3.66
N PRO A 242 14.15 -15.62 -3.52
CA PRO A 242 14.57 -16.39 -2.37
C PRO A 242 16.11 -16.40 -2.30
N PRO A 243 16.70 -16.28 -1.10
CA PRO A 243 18.16 -16.26 -0.97
C PRO A 243 18.73 -17.51 -1.63
N SER A 244 19.83 -17.34 -2.37
CA SER A 244 20.56 -18.46 -2.97
C SER A 244 20.80 -19.52 -1.90
N PRO A 245 20.54 -20.81 -2.19
CA PRO A 245 20.69 -21.85 -1.19
C PRO A 245 22.11 -21.86 -0.66
N PRO A 246 22.28 -22.29 0.61
CA PRO A 246 23.49 -22.80 1.19
C PRO A 246 24.60 -23.10 0.19
N LEU A 247 25.73 -22.39 0.12
CA LEU A 247 26.88 -23.04 -0.51
C LEU A 247 27.08 -24.37 0.26
N PRO A 248 27.07 -25.53 -0.43
CA PRO A 248 27.08 -26.81 0.26
C PRO A 248 28.28 -26.85 1.18
N THR A 249 28.04 -27.17 2.44
CA THR A 249 29.13 -27.23 3.40
C THR A 249 30.09 -28.35 2.98
N PRO A 250 31.35 -28.33 3.43
CA PRO A 250 32.28 -29.44 3.18
C PRO A 250 31.69 -30.80 3.60
N LEU A 251 30.85 -30.80 4.63
CA LEU A 251 30.12 -31.96 5.14
C LEU A 251 28.99 -32.42 4.19
N ASP A 252 28.30 -31.49 3.52
CA ASP A 252 27.30 -31.80 2.50
C ASP A 252 27.94 -32.37 1.24
N LEU A 253 29.12 -31.86 0.86
CA LEU A 253 29.92 -32.40 -0.24
C LEU A 253 30.43 -33.81 0.09
N GLN A 254 30.88 -34.05 1.33
CA GLN A 254 31.28 -35.39 1.77
C GLN A 254 30.12 -36.39 1.79
N ARG A 255 28.93 -35.98 2.25
CA ARG A 255 27.72 -36.83 2.19
C ARG A 255 27.25 -37.10 0.76
N ALA A 256 27.38 -36.12 -0.14
CA ALA A 256 27.07 -36.31 -1.55
C ALA A 256 28.08 -37.25 -2.24
N ALA A 257 29.38 -37.12 -1.94
CA ALA A 257 30.44 -37.97 -2.48
C ALA A 257 30.36 -39.42 -1.97
N SER A 258 29.87 -39.63 -0.75
CA SER A 258 29.67 -40.97 -0.16
C SER A 258 28.37 -41.65 -0.60
N ARG A 259 27.43 -40.92 -1.23
CA ARG A 259 26.28 -41.53 -1.90
C ARG A 259 26.73 -42.15 -3.22
N ARG A 260 27.08 -43.44 -3.16
CA ARG A 260 27.31 -44.27 -4.35
C ARG A 260 26.02 -44.27 -5.18
N PRO A 261 26.07 -43.95 -6.49
CA PRO A 261 24.88 -44.08 -7.34
C PRO A 261 24.36 -45.52 -7.28
N PRO A 262 23.04 -45.74 -7.26
CA PRO A 262 22.50 -47.08 -7.32
C PRO A 262 23.05 -47.77 -8.58
N SER A 263 23.61 -48.96 -8.41
CA SER A 263 24.01 -49.76 -9.55
C SER A 263 22.78 -49.95 -10.44
N LEU A 264 22.94 -49.67 -11.74
CA LEU A 264 21.97 -50.05 -12.75
C LEU A 264 21.84 -51.59 -12.68
N GLY A 265 20.83 -52.06 -11.94
CA GLY A 265 20.52 -53.47 -11.85
C GLY A 265 20.16 -53.96 -13.23
N THR A 266 20.94 -54.90 -13.76
CA THR A 266 20.62 -55.66 -14.97
C THR A 266 19.22 -56.26 -14.78
N ARG A 267 18.22 -55.69 -15.43
CA ARG A 267 16.87 -56.27 -15.50
C ARG A 267 16.98 -57.63 -16.19
N SER A 268 16.82 -58.71 -15.43
CA SER A 268 16.61 -60.03 -15.99
C SER A 268 15.26 -60.05 -16.71
N VAL A 269 15.28 -60.51 -17.96
CA VAL A 269 14.08 -60.71 -18.78
C VAL A 269 13.25 -61.85 -18.18
N PRO A 270 11.93 -61.71 -17.98
CA PRO A 270 11.12 -62.80 -17.44
C PRO A 270 10.97 -63.92 -18.48
N ARG A 271 11.31 -65.15 -18.09
CA ARG A 271 10.97 -66.37 -18.85
C ARG A 271 9.47 -66.65 -18.69
N TRP A 272 8.74 -66.71 -19.79
CA TRP A 272 7.37 -67.23 -19.81
C TRP A 272 7.37 -68.72 -19.44
N SER A 273 6.58 -69.09 -18.44
CA SER A 273 6.20 -70.49 -18.17
C SER A 273 4.72 -70.65 -18.48
N THR A 274 4.42 -71.51 -19.45
CA THR A 274 3.08 -71.91 -19.84
C THR A 274 2.54 -72.89 -18.80
N THR A 275 1.51 -72.51 -18.05
CA THR A 275 0.73 -73.48 -17.25
C THR A 275 -0.72 -73.43 -17.68
N THR A 276 -1.10 -74.47 -18.41
CA THR A 276 -2.47 -74.83 -18.78
C THR A 276 -3.31 -75.08 -17.53
N THR A 277 -4.36 -74.29 -17.33
CA THR A 277 -5.41 -74.57 -16.35
C THR A 277 -6.46 -75.50 -16.96
N ALA A 278 -6.64 -76.67 -16.34
CA ALA A 278 -7.72 -77.61 -16.63
C ALA A 278 -9.03 -77.20 -15.93
N PRO A 279 -10.20 -77.65 -16.42
CA PRO A 279 -11.49 -76.99 -16.17
C PRO A 279 -12.21 -77.55 -14.94
N SER A 280 -13.03 -76.72 -14.30
CA SER A 280 -14.02 -77.13 -13.29
C SER A 280 -15.43 -77.09 -13.86
N ALA A 281 -16.16 -78.18 -13.63
CA ALA A 281 -17.49 -78.46 -14.13
C ALA A 281 -18.61 -77.73 -13.36
N VAL A 282 -19.74 -77.64 -14.06
CA VAL A 282 -21.01 -76.94 -13.78
C VAL A 282 -21.80 -77.64 -12.65
N PRO A 283 -22.72 -76.94 -11.95
CA PRO A 283 -24.12 -77.21 -12.28
C PRO A 283 -25.05 -75.98 -12.36
N THR A 284 -25.96 -76.13 -13.32
CA THR A 284 -27.27 -75.54 -13.63
C THR A 284 -28.03 -74.68 -12.59
N GLY A 285 -28.65 -73.59 -13.07
CA GLY A 285 -29.66 -72.81 -12.34
C GLY A 285 -30.46 -71.80 -13.19
N ARG A 286 -31.34 -72.33 -14.06
CA ARG A 286 -32.68 -71.83 -14.49
C ARG A 286 -32.97 -70.32 -14.75
N VAL A 287 -33.10 -70.03 -16.05
CA VAL A 287 -34.06 -69.18 -16.80
C VAL A 287 -35.10 -68.31 -16.04
N GLY A 288 -35.18 -67.04 -16.43
CA GLY A 288 -36.37 -66.19 -16.33
C GLY A 288 -36.21 -64.86 -17.09
N ARG A 289 -36.93 -64.70 -18.20
CA ARG A 289 -36.87 -63.58 -19.17
C ARG A 289 -38.18 -62.80 -19.10
N ARG A 290 -38.17 -61.46 -19.13
CA ARG A 290 -38.92 -60.62 -20.10
C ARG A 290 -38.93 -59.13 -19.76
N ARG A 291 -38.66 -58.37 -20.82
CA ARG A 291 -39.13 -57.04 -21.25
C ARG A 291 -38.93 -55.84 -20.34
#